data_AF-A0A9D5V3A1-F1
#
_entry.id   AF-A0A9D5V3A1-F1
#
_cell.length_a   1.000
_cell.length_b   1.000
_cell.length_c   1.000
_cell.angle_alpha   90.00
_cell.angle_beta   90.00
_cell.angle_gamma   90.00
#
_symmetry.space_group_name_H-M   'P 1'
#
loop_
_entity.id
_entity.type
_entity.pdbx_description
1 polymer ?
#
loop_
_entity_poly.entity_id
_entity_poly.type
_entity_poly.pdbx_seq_one_letter_code
_entity_poly.pdbx_strand_id
1 'polypeptide(L)' 'MAGPGLTLGRPLQEVSLTCLHRPGLMPGQFVEVHDALMGQSWRGKIISVSHSAAGAKLITSLELLRYVQSSV' A
#
# COMPACT_ATOMS: atom_id res chain seq x y z
N MET A 1 2.04 -30.21 -27.53
CA MET A 1 1.22 -28.97 -27.62
C MET A 1 0.69 -28.68 -26.22
N ALA A 2 1.36 -27.81 -25.46
CA ALA A 2 0.89 -27.32 -24.17
C ALA A 2 0.42 -25.87 -24.38
N GLY A 3 -0.81 -25.56 -23.99
CA GLY A 3 -1.39 -24.22 -24.14
C GLY A 3 -0.60 -23.15 -23.39
N PRO A 4 -0.76 -21.86 -23.74
CA PRO A 4 -0.01 -20.77 -23.12
C PRO A 4 -0.34 -20.73 -21.63
N GLY A 5 0.65 -21.08 -20.81
CA GLY A 5 0.56 -20.98 -19.36
C GLY A 5 0.24 -19.54 -18.99
N LEU A 6 -0.92 -19.34 -18.39
CA LEU A 6 -1.33 -18.08 -17.80
C LEU A 6 -0.20 -17.60 -16.89
N THR A 7 0.38 -16.44 -17.22
CA THR A 7 1.45 -15.80 -16.47
C THR A 7 1.03 -15.69 -15.01
N LEU A 8 1.78 -16.34 -14.11
CA LEU A 8 1.63 -16.20 -12.66
C LEU A 8 1.63 -14.70 -12.35
N GLY A 9 0.51 -14.21 -11.82
CA GLY A 9 0.33 -12.79 -11.54
C GLY A 9 1.50 -12.24 -10.74
N ARG A 10 1.94 -11.02 -11.05
CA ARG A 10 3.06 -10.36 -10.36
C ARG A 10 2.87 -10.46 -8.84
N PRO A 11 3.93 -10.78 -8.07
CA PRO A 11 3.80 -10.92 -6.62
C PRO A 11 3.31 -9.62 -6.00
N LEU A 12 2.29 -9.75 -5.15
CA LEU A 12 1.79 -8.65 -4.33
C LEU A 12 2.60 -8.59 -3.05
N GLN A 13 2.96 -7.38 -2.64
CA GLN A 13 3.60 -7.09 -1.37
C GLN A 13 2.64 -6.31 -0.48
N GLU A 14 2.51 -6.76 0.77
CA GLU A 14 1.85 -6.03 1.83
C GLU A 14 2.81 -5.01 2.46
N VAL A 15 2.32 -3.79 2.69
CA VAL A 15 3.09 -2.67 3.22
C VAL A 15 2.26 -1.97 4.30
N SER A 16 2.82 -1.90 5.50
CA SER A 16 2.22 -1.17 6.62
C SER A 16 2.75 0.26 6.67
N LEU A 17 1.86 1.25 6.74
CA LEU A 17 2.20 2.67 6.91
C LEU A 17 1.50 3.24 8.14
N THR A 18 2.15 4.20 8.80
CA THR A 18 1.55 4.96 9.90
C THR A 18 1.70 6.45 9.62
N CYS A 19 0.63 7.20 9.81
CA CYS A 19 0.62 8.65 9.62
C CYS A 19 -0.29 9.36 10.63
N LEU A 20 -0.17 10.69 10.70
CA LEU A 20 -1.20 11.50 11.35
C LEU A 20 -2.53 11.30 10.63
N HIS A 21 -3.62 11.40 11.39
CA HIS A 21 -4.95 11.21 10.86
C HIS A 21 -5.19 12.01 9.59
N ARG A 22 -5.62 11.30 8.54
CA ARG A 22 -6.14 11.89 7.32
C ARG A 22 -7.59 11.47 7.11
N PRO A 23 -8.53 12.41 7.07
CA PRO A 23 -9.92 12.09 6.77
C PRO A 23 -10.04 11.59 5.33
N GLY A 24 -10.99 10.67 5.11
CA GLY A 24 -11.32 10.17 3.77
C GLY A 24 -10.51 8.98 3.27
N LEU A 25 -9.57 8.45 4.07
CA LEU A 25 -8.90 7.18 3.79
C LEU A 25 -9.86 6.01 4.05
N MET A 26 -10.06 5.16 3.05
CA MET A 26 -10.97 4.01 3.10
C MET A 26 -10.35 2.79 2.42
N PRO A 27 -10.63 1.57 2.91
CA PRO A 27 -10.29 0.34 2.19
C PRO A 27 -10.82 0.35 0.75
N GLY A 28 -10.03 -0.18 -0.18
CA GLY A 28 -10.33 -0.22 -1.61
C GLY A 28 -9.81 0.98 -2.41
N GLN A 29 -9.44 2.08 -1.76
CA GLN A 29 -8.84 3.23 -2.44
C GLN A 29 -7.41 2.93 -2.91
N PHE A 30 -7.04 3.53 -4.05
CA PHE A 30 -5.66 3.58 -4.50
C PHE A 30 -4.99 4.84 -3.96
N VAL A 31 -3.77 4.68 -3.47
CA VAL A 31 -2.92 5.79 -3.01
C VAL A 31 -1.57 5.74 -3.70
N GLU A 32 -0.98 6.91 -3.88
CA GLU A 32 0.40 7.08 -4.32
C GLU A 32 1.25 7.45 -3.10
N VAL A 33 2.30 6.66 -2.87
CA VAL A 33 3.23 6.83 -1.75
C VAL A 33 4.55 7.30 -2.32
N HIS A 34 4.98 8.47 -1.86
CA HIS A 34 6.27 9.06 -2.20
C HIS A 34 7.24 8.82 -1.04
N ASP A 35 8.20 7.93 -1.25
CA ASP A 35 9.31 7.71 -0.32
C ASP A 35 10.41 8.74 -0.61
N ALA A 36 10.45 9.79 0.22
CA ALA A 36 11.43 10.86 0.09
C ALA A 36 12.87 10.41 0.41
N LEU A 37 13.06 9.32 1.16
CA LEU A 37 14.39 8.81 1.49
C LEU A 37 15.00 8.04 0.31
N MET A 38 14.18 7.26 -0.37
CA MET A 38 14.61 6.44 -1.52
C MET A 38 14.40 7.15 -2.87
N GLY A 39 13.71 8.29 -2.88
CA GLY A 39 13.34 9.02 -4.10
C GLY A 39 12.40 8.22 -5.01
N GLN A 40 11.67 7.26 -4.45
CA GLN A 40 10.80 6.35 -5.20
C GLN A 40 9.34 6.65 -4.93
N SER A 41 8.51 6.53 -5.96
CA SER A 41 7.07 6.66 -5.84
C SER A 41 6.41 5.37 -6.31
N TRP A 42 5.40 4.90 -5.57
CA TRP A 42 4.69 3.69 -5.92
C TRP A 42 3.22 3.80 -5.57
N ARG A 43 2.39 2.99 -6.24
CA ARG A 43 0.95 2.94 -6.02
C ARG A 43 0.55 1.65 -5.32
N GLY A 44 -0.34 1.77 -4.35
CA GLY A 44 -0.90 0.64 -3.62
C GLY A 44 -2.39 0.81 -3.38
N LYS A 45 -3.07 -0.31 -3.12
CA LYS A 45 -4.48 -0.34 -2.71
C LYS A 45 -4.56 -0.48 -1.20
N ILE A 46 -5.33 0.38 -0.54
CA ILE A 46 -5.62 0.25 0.89
C ILE A 46 -6.45 -1.02 1.11
N ILE A 47 -5.99 -1.90 2.00
CA ILE A 47 -6.72 -3.09 2.41
C ILE A 47 -7.27 -2.99 3.83
N SER A 48 -6.61 -2.20 4.69
CA SER A 48 -7.07 -1.95 6.06
C SER A 48 -6.74 -0.51 6.47
N VAL A 49 -7.62 0.06 7.30
CA VAL A 49 -7.45 1.36 7.94
C VAL A 49 -7.84 1.20 9.40
N SER A 50 -6.95 1.60 10.31
CA SER A 50 -7.25 1.69 11.73
C SER A 50 -6.85 3.06 12.27
N HIS A 51 -7.67 3.59 13.18
CA HIS A 51 -7.43 4.87 13.82
C HIS A 51 -7.24 4.67 15.32
N SER A 52 -6.24 5.31 15.89
CA SER A 52 -5.95 5.26 17.33
C SER A 52 -5.61 6.64 17.85
N ALA A 53 -6.08 6.96 19.06
CA ALA A 53 -5.72 8.19 19.74
C ALA A 53 -4.47 7.94 20.61
N ALA A 54 -3.42 8.73 20.40
CA ALA A 54 -2.18 8.67 21.16
C ALA A 54 -1.89 10.07 21.75
N GLY A 55 -2.23 10.25 23.04
CA GLY A 55 -2.20 11.56 23.68
C GLY A 55 -3.12 12.56 22.95
N ALA A 56 -2.58 13.71 22.55
CA ALA A 56 -3.33 14.74 21.81
C ALA A 56 -3.39 14.52 20.29
N LYS A 57 -2.88 13.38 19.78
CA LYS A 57 -2.80 13.10 18.35
C LYS A 57 -3.70 11.93 17.97
N LEU A 58 -4.35 12.04 16.81
CA LEU A 58 -5.03 10.92 16.16
C LEU A 58 -4.08 10.35 15.11
N ILE A 59 -3.80 9.06 15.21
CA ILE A 59 -2.91 8.29 14.33
C ILE A 59 -3.76 7.41 13.43
N THR A 60 -3.32 7.24 12.19
CA THR A 60 -3.91 6.28 11.24
C THR A 60 -2.84 5.28 10.82
N SER A 61 -3.16 4.00 10.97
CA SER A 61 -2.38 2.90 10.46
C SER A 61 -3.08 2.31 9.25
N LEU A 62 -2.31 2.07 8.19
CA LEU A 62 -2.77 1.61 6.89
C LEU A 62 -2.04 0.33 6.54
N GLU A 63 -2.79 -0.67 6.08
CA GLU A 63 -2.22 -1.80 5.36
C GLU A 63 -2.52 -1.62 3.87
N LEU A 64 -1.48 -1.78 3.04
CA LEU A 64 -1.52 -1.54 1.60
C LEU A 64 -1.03 -2.77 0.84
N LEU A 65 -1.68 -3.10 -0.27
CA LEU A 65 -1.14 -4.03 -1.25
C LEU A 65 -0.57 -3.27 -2.43
N ARG A 66 0.68 -3.56 -2.78
CA ARG A 66 1.34 -3.05 -4.00
C ARG A 66 1.90 -4.18 -4.84
N TYR A 67 2.08 -3.93 -6.13
CA TYR A 67 2.86 -4.82 -6.97
C TYR A 67 4.35 -4.63 -6.71
N VAL A 68 5.09 -5.72 -6.59
CA VAL A 68 6.56 -5.67 -6.65
C VAL A 68 6.96 -5.51 -8.11
N GLN A 69 7.62 -4.41 -8.45
CA GLN A 69 8.37 -4.35 -9.70
C GLN A 69 9.60 -5.24 -9.52
N SER A 70 9.57 -6.44 -10.13
CA SER A 70 10.81 -7.18 -10.38
C SER A 70 11.62 -6.36 -11.37
N SER A 71 12.71 -5.75 -10.90
CA SER A 71 13.79 -5.29 -11.77
C SER A 71 14.45 -6.54 -12.36
N VAL A 72 14.26 -6.76 -13.66
CA VAL A 72 15.10 -7.68 -14.44
C VAL A 72 16.36 -6.95 -14.82
#